data_AF-A0A4R3J736-F1
#
_entry.id   AF-A0A4R3J736-F1
#
_cell.length_a   1.000
_cell.length_b   1.000
_cell.length_c   1.000
_cell.angle_alpha   90.00
_cell.angle_beta   90.00
_cell.angle_gamma   90.00
#
_symmetry.space_group_name_H-M   'P 1'
#
loop_
_entity.id
_entity.type
_entity.pdbx_description
1 polymer ?
#
loop_
_entity_poly.entity_id
_entity_poly.type
_entity_poly.pdbx_seq_one_letter_code
_entity_poly.pdbx_strand_id
1 'polypeptide(L)' 'MRHTLMLNLDDRHAKQLDDLSRHFRLAAEDTVRFAIRLAHARYKQKADVLIPELKPRAARRTDPDEFEPR' A
#
# COMPACT_ATOMS: atom_id res chain seq x y z
N MET A 1 -13.90 -12.07 -13.02
CA MET A 1 -15.11 -11.56 -12.37
C MET A 1 -14.68 -10.51 -11.35
N ARG A 2 -15.29 -9.32 -11.34
CA ARG A 2 -15.02 -8.28 -10.34
C ARG A 2 -15.98 -8.48 -9.17
N HIS A 3 -15.45 -8.70 -7.97
CA HIS A 3 -16.24 -8.74 -6.74
C HIS A 3 -16.11 -7.37 -6.05
N THR A 4 -17.23 -6.70 -5.87
CA THR A 4 -17.31 -5.44 -5.12
C THR A 4 -17.73 -5.76 -3.70
N LEU A 5 -16.95 -5.30 -2.72
CA LEU A 5 -17.28 -5.43 -1.31
C LEU A 5 -17.64 -4.05 -0.77
N MET A 6 -18.82 -3.91 -0.16
CA MET A 6 -19.20 -2.70 0.58
C MET A 6 -18.70 -2.83 2.02
N LEU A 7 -17.96 -1.83 2.48
CA LEU A 7 -17.47 -1.74 3.84
C LEU A 7 -18.22 -0.62 4.55
N ASN A 8 -18.91 -0.96 5.63
CA ASN A 8 -19.49 0.03 6.51
C ASN A 8 -18.39 0.51 7.47
N LEU A 9 -18.09 1.80 7.41
CA LEU A 9 -17.13 2.46 8.29
C LEU A 9 -17.89 3.39 9.21
N ASP A 10 -17.61 3.34 10.50
CA ASP A 10 -18.11 4.35 11.44
C ASP A 10 -17.44 5.70 11.17
N ASP A 11 -18.05 6.78 11.66
CA ASP A 11 -17.59 8.16 11.40
C ASP A 11 -16.10 8.38 11.73
N ARG A 12 -15.62 7.74 12.81
CA ARG A 12 -14.21 7.79 13.20
C ARG A 12 -13.30 7.19 12.13
N HIS A 13 -13.64 6.01 11.64
CA HIS A 13 -12.85 5.29 10.64
C HIS A 13 -12.95 5.98 9.26
N ALA A 14 -14.10 6.55 8.92
CA ALA A 14 -14.29 7.35 7.72
C ALA A 14 -13.37 8.59 7.73
N LYS A 15 -13.28 9.30 8.87
CA LYS A 15 -12.39 10.45 9.02
C LYS A 15 -10.91 10.07 8.89
N GLN A 16 -10.49 8.97 9.52
CA GLN A 16 -9.12 8.48 9.40
C GLN A 16 -8.78 8.11 7.95
N LEU A 17 -9.73 7.54 7.20
CA LEU A 17 -9.56 7.23 5.79
C LEU A 17 -9.39 8.49 4.94
N ASP A 18 -10.17 9.53 5.20
CA ASP A 18 -10.06 10.82 4.51
C ASP A 18 -8.69 11.48 4.78
N ASP A 19 -8.24 11.47 6.03
CA ASP A 19 -6.91 11.99 6.41
C ASP A 19 -5.78 11.22 5.70
N LEU A 20 -5.87 9.88 5.65
CA LEU A 20 -4.92 9.02 4.94
C LEU A 20 -4.94 9.27 3.43
N SER A 21 -6.13 9.38 2.84
CA SER A 21 -6.33 9.64 1.42
C SER A 21 -5.68 10.98 1.02
N ARG A 22 -5.87 12.03 1.82
CA ARG A 22 -5.23 13.34 1.61
C ARG A 22 -3.71 13.27 1.77
N HIS A 23 -3.23 12.55 2.78
CA HIS A 23 -1.80 12.42 3.06
C HIS A 23 -1.05 11.75 1.91
N PHE A 24 -1.57 10.63 1.41
CA PHE A 24 -0.95 9.87 0.32
C PHE A 24 -1.35 10.37 -1.07
N ARG A 25 -2.32 11.31 -1.16
CA ARG A 25 -2.92 11.79 -2.41
C ARG A 25 -3.48 10.63 -3.26
N LEU A 26 -4.10 9.67 -2.59
CA LEU A 26 -4.70 8.48 -3.21
C LEU A 26 -6.21 8.56 -3.11
N ALA A 27 -6.91 7.96 -4.07
CA ALA A 27 -8.36 7.77 -3.97
C ALA A 27 -8.70 6.96 -2.70
N ALA A 28 -9.85 7.22 -2.10
CA ALA A 28 -10.30 6.51 -0.90
C ALA A 28 -10.32 4.99 -1.10
N GLU A 29 -10.76 4.51 -2.28
CA GLU A 29 -10.76 3.08 -2.61
C GLU A 29 -9.36 2.47 -2.60
N ASP A 30 -8.39 3.13 -3.23
CA ASP A 30 -7.00 2.65 -3.27
C ASP A 30 -6.36 2.71 -1.88
N THR A 31 -6.71 3.71 -1.09
CA THR A 31 -6.27 3.85 0.31
C THR A 31 -6.79 2.70 1.17
N VAL A 32 -8.08 2.35 1.06
CA VAL A 32 -8.66 1.20 1.76
C VAL A 32 -8.00 -0.11 1.31
N ARG A 33 -7.85 -0.30 -0.01
CA ARG A 33 -7.18 -1.48 -0.57
C ARG A 33 -5.76 -1.62 -0.04
N PHE A 34 -5.05 -0.51 0.06
CA PHE A 34 -3.71 -0.44 0.63
C PHE A 34 -3.69 -0.85 2.10
N ALA A 35 -4.56 -0.26 2.92
CA ALA A 35 -4.67 -0.57 4.34
C ALA A 35 -4.99 -2.04 4.60
N ILE A 36 -5.93 -2.63 3.84
CA ILE A 36 -6.28 -4.05 3.94
C ILE A 36 -5.09 -4.94 3.58
N ARG A 37 -4.38 -4.64 2.48
CA ARG A 37 -3.18 -5.40 2.09
C ARG A 37 -2.10 -5.33 3.15
N LEU A 38 -1.87 -4.15 3.73
CA LEU A 38 -0.88 -3.96 4.79
C LEU A 38 -1.27 -4.73 6.06
N ALA A 39 -2.53 -4.69 6.47
CA ALA A 39 -3.03 -5.44 7.62
C ALA A 39 -2.93 -6.95 7.39
N HIS A 40 -3.32 -7.43 6.20
CA HIS A 40 -3.22 -8.85 5.84
C HIS A 40 -1.76 -9.31 5.77
N ALA A 41 -0.87 -8.50 5.22
CA ALA A 41 0.57 -8.72 5.24
C ALA A 41 1.10 -8.89 6.67
N ARG A 42 0.78 -7.94 7.56
CA ARG A 42 1.15 -8.00 8.99
C ARG A 42 0.54 -9.18 9.73
N TYR A 43 -0.67 -9.60 9.34
CA TYR A 43 -1.32 -10.76 9.95
C TYR A 43 -0.65 -12.07 9.52
N LYS A 44 -0.29 -12.20 8.24
CA LYS A 44 0.37 -13.41 7.71
C LYS A 44 1.87 -13.47 8.04
N GLN A 45 2.54 -12.33 8.09
CA GLN A 45 3.93 -12.24 8.48
C GLN A 45 3.97 -12.02 9.98
N LYS A 46 4.22 -13.10 10.75
CA LYS A 46 4.54 -13.01 12.18
C LYS A 46 5.52 -11.85 12.40
N ALA A 47 5.00 -10.74 12.94
CA ALA A 47 5.61 -9.55 13.56
C ALA A 47 6.96 -8.94 13.09
N ASP A 48 7.84 -9.61 12.35
CA ASP A 48 9.27 -9.23 12.26
C ASP A 48 9.86 -9.07 10.86
N VAL A 49 9.06 -9.11 9.78
CA VAL A 49 9.61 -8.89 8.43
C VAL A 49 8.77 -7.87 7.68
N LEU A 50 9.21 -6.60 7.74
CA LEU A 50 8.71 -5.51 6.92
C LEU A 50 8.78 -5.88 5.42
N ILE A 51 7.64 -5.84 4.73
CA ILE A 51 7.54 -6.12 3.29
C ILE A 51 8.35 -5.09 2.48
N PRO A 52 9.36 -5.52 1.68
CA PRO A 52 10.17 -4.62 0.86
C PRO A 52 9.45 -4.00 -0.36
N GLU A 53 8.28 -4.52 -0.75
CA GLU A 53 7.61 -4.12 -2.00
C GLU A 53 6.79 -2.82 -1.91
N LEU A 54 6.85 -2.13 -0.78
CA LEU A 54 6.11 -0.89 -0.55
C LEU A 54 6.93 0.37 -0.83
N LYS A 55 7.70 0.35 -1.92
CA LYS A 55 8.27 1.57 -2.49
C LYS A 55 7.18 2.23 -3.34
N PRO A 56 6.62 3.40 -2.95
CA PRO A 56 5.85 4.18 -3.90
C PRO A 56 6.78 4.46 -5.08
N ARG A 57 6.36 4.04 -6.28
CA ARG A 57 7.10 4.20 -7.54
C ARG A 57 7.11 5.68 -7.92
N ALA A 58 7.77 6.51 -7.12
CA ALA A 58 8.11 7.87 -7.46
C ALA A 58 9.56 7.88 -7.97
N ALA A 59 9.71 8.47 -9.16
CA ALA A 59 10.94 8.71 -9.92
C ALA A 59 11.58 7.50 -10.61
N ARG A 60 11.34 7.41 -11.92
CA ARG A 60 12.23 6.79 -12.90
C ARG A 60 13.65 7.36 -12.73
N ARG A 61 14.66 6.52 -12.58
CA ARG A 61 15.99 6.73 -13.19
C ARG A 61 16.62 5.38 -13.46
N THR A 62 17.30 5.36 -14.59
CA THR A 62 17.81 4.28 -15.42
C THR A 62 18.95 3.49 -14.74
N ASP A 63 18.90 2.17 -14.81
CA ASP A 63 20.07 1.27 -14.81
C ASP A 63 19.86 0.35 -16.03
N PRO A 64 20.88 0.02 -16.85
CA PRO A 64 21.91 -0.96 -16.46
C PRO A 64 23.32 -0.52 -16.96
N ASP A 65 24.47 -1.04 -16.55
CA ASP A 65 24.90 -2.39 -16.27
C ASP A 65 26.18 -2.30 -15.41
N GLU A 66 26.27 -3.16 -14.40
CA GLU A 66 27.51 -3.51 -13.73
C GLU A 66 28.23 -4.54 -14.61
N PHE A 67 29.27 -4.12 -15.33
CA PHE A 67 30.10 -5.01 -16.15
C PHE A 67 31.44 -5.22 -15.45
N GLU A 68 31.60 -6.37 -14.79
CA GLU A 68 32.89 -6.95 -14.43
C GLU A 68 32.75 -8.48 -14.56
N PRO A 69 33.56 -9.12 -15.42
CA PRO A 69 34.23 -10.30 -14.90
C PRO A 69 35.69 -10.44 -15.38
N ARG A 70 36.55 -10.64 -14.38
CA ARG A 70 37.86 -11.36 -14.34
C ARG A 70 39.13 -10.55 -14.49
#